data_AF-A0A420Q922-F1
#
_entry.id   AF-A0A420Q922-F1
#
_cell.length_a   1.000
_cell.length_b   1.000
_cell.length_c   1.000
_cell.angle_alpha   90.00
_cell.angle_beta   90.00
_cell.angle_gamma   90.00
#
_symmetry.space_group_name_H-M   'P 1'
#
loop_
_entity.id
_entity.type
_entity.pdbx_description
1 polymer ?
#
loop_
_entity_poly.entity_id
_entity_poly.type
_entity_poly.pdbx_seq_one_letter_code
_entity_poly.pdbx_strand_id
1 'polypeptide(L)'
;MRLVNTQTIQLEFPNDDDVPDYAILSHTWEQEEVLFHDMGRDTAKSKKGYAKLESCCRVARENGFDEELETTSIAQRMSWAADRVTTRKEDGAYSLMGIFGINMPLLYGEGDKAFYRLQEEIMRVSDDHSLFAWKAIAARGGLLAPTPAAFRGSGNIIPWNPFTAYNSPFTITNKGAHMEAPFIAQDTSGRGLCVLHRTTIGTRDMLLAVHLRDVYLTMEHFERCRTDELEWVDLDSFNLTQYPVTSLCIRLHLPSISRRSRHKEGQADALSDASTVVDRNGLLLLAEAASAGDSGSVWFLLAQAPSGTMHDQARSAICLAARGGHERLISQLLARRDISTLITDSEGRAALSHAAECGQEAIIRFILSSARIHPNTRDIHGLTALWYAVYHGHTYCAKLLLQKGLVSGNVGGSGNT
;
A
#
# COMPACT_ATOMS: atom_id res chain seq x y z
N MET A 1 -42.08 18.27 -8.70
CA MET A 1 -41.32 17.74 -7.51
C MET A 1 -41.49 18.68 -6.30
N ARG A 2 -41.15 18.30 -5.05
CA ARG A 2 -41.16 19.21 -3.88
C ARG A 2 -39.74 19.34 -3.32
N LEU A 3 -39.21 20.55 -3.29
CA LEU A 3 -37.83 20.81 -2.86
C LEU A 3 -37.82 21.77 -1.68
N VAL A 4 -36.72 21.76 -0.92
CA VAL A 4 -36.46 22.74 0.13
C VAL A 4 -35.37 23.67 -0.36
N ASN A 5 -35.67 24.97 -0.46
CA ASN A 5 -34.69 25.97 -0.83
C ASN A 5 -33.61 26.06 0.25
N THR A 6 -32.34 25.95 -0.13
CA THR A 6 -31.25 25.88 0.84
C THR A 6 -30.89 27.21 1.49
N GLN A 7 -31.32 28.34 0.92
CA GLN A 7 -31.12 29.69 1.48
C GLN A 7 -32.25 30.06 2.45
N THR A 8 -33.50 29.78 2.07
CA THR A 8 -34.68 30.21 2.84
C THR A 8 -35.24 29.12 3.75
N ILE A 9 -34.85 27.86 3.51
CA ILE A 9 -35.37 26.65 4.19
C ILE A 9 -36.90 26.55 4.06
N GLN A 10 -37.43 27.06 2.95
CA GLN A 10 -38.84 26.99 2.59
C GLN A 10 -39.09 25.94 1.52
N LEU A 11 -40.32 25.44 1.46
CA LEU A 11 -40.74 24.53 0.40
C LEU A 11 -40.94 25.29 -0.91
N GLU A 12 -40.33 24.78 -1.96
CA GLU A 12 -40.51 25.22 -3.33
C GLU A 12 -41.09 24.10 -4.20
N PHE A 13 -41.85 24.50 -5.21
CA PHE A 13 -42.59 23.62 -6.09
C PHE A 13 -42.23 23.95 -7.53
N PRO A 14 -41.02 23.55 -7.99
CA PRO A 14 -40.64 23.76 -9.38
C PRO A 14 -41.56 22.96 -10.32
N ASN A 15 -41.78 23.51 -11.51
CA ASN A 15 -42.52 22.85 -12.58
C ASN A 15 -41.76 21.60 -13.04
N ASP A 16 -42.49 20.59 -13.51
CA ASP A 16 -41.87 19.31 -13.88
C ASP A 16 -40.97 19.42 -15.14
N ASP A 17 -41.08 20.50 -15.92
CA ASP A 17 -40.24 20.79 -17.10
C ASP A 17 -38.93 21.54 -16.77
N ASP A 18 -38.78 22.06 -15.54
CA ASP A 18 -37.63 22.87 -15.11
C ASP A 18 -37.29 22.54 -13.65
N VAL A 19 -36.77 21.33 -13.44
CA VAL A 19 -36.36 20.84 -12.11
C VAL A 19 -34.92 21.31 -11.86
N PRO A 20 -34.69 22.20 -10.88
CA PRO A 20 -33.35 22.67 -10.54
C PRO A 20 -32.53 21.56 -9.87
N ASP A 21 -31.20 21.68 -9.88
CA ASP A 21 -30.33 20.74 -9.19
C ASP A 21 -30.67 20.65 -7.70
N TYR A 22 -30.69 19.43 -7.18
CA TYR A 22 -31.19 19.16 -5.84
C TYR A 22 -30.41 18.06 -5.14
N ALA A 23 -30.29 18.19 -3.81
CA ALA A 23 -29.73 17.18 -2.94
C ALA A 23 -30.83 16.42 -2.20
N ILE A 24 -30.64 15.12 -2.00
CA ILE A 24 -31.59 14.29 -1.24
C ILE A 24 -31.21 14.32 0.25
N LEU A 25 -32.13 14.79 1.08
CA LEU A 25 -32.03 14.67 2.53
C LEU A 25 -32.27 13.21 2.95
N SER A 26 -31.22 12.53 3.41
CA SER A 26 -31.31 11.16 3.94
C SER A 26 -32.24 11.08 5.17
N HIS A 27 -33.12 10.08 5.19
CA HIS A 27 -34.11 9.88 6.26
C HIS A 27 -33.52 9.10 7.45
N THR A 28 -33.61 9.67 8.64
CA THR A 28 -33.35 8.99 9.92
C THR A 28 -34.43 9.48 10.87
N TRP A 29 -35.38 8.61 11.18
CA TRP A 29 -36.54 8.96 12.03
C TRP A 29 -36.06 9.28 13.44
N GLU A 30 -36.19 10.54 13.84
CA GLU A 30 -35.95 10.99 15.22
C GLU A 30 -37.27 11.42 15.89
N GLN A 31 -37.23 11.64 17.21
CA GLN A 31 -38.37 12.27 17.89
C GLN A 31 -38.47 13.74 17.47
N GLU A 32 -39.70 14.22 17.24
CA GLU A 32 -39.98 15.59 16.78
C GLU A 32 -39.40 15.89 15.38
N GLU A 33 -39.77 15.10 14.38
CA GLU A 33 -39.46 15.43 12.98
C GLU A 33 -40.27 16.62 12.46
N VAL A 34 -39.67 17.31 11.48
CA VAL A 34 -40.31 18.37 10.71
C VAL A 34 -41.14 17.72 9.61
N LEU A 35 -42.46 17.75 9.78
CA LEU A 35 -43.41 17.26 8.80
C LEU A 35 -43.69 18.36 7.77
N PHE A 36 -44.26 17.95 6.64
CA PHE A 36 -44.64 18.87 5.57
C PHE A 36 -45.48 20.06 6.06
N HIS A 37 -46.40 19.85 7.01
CA HIS A 37 -47.26 20.91 7.54
C HIS A 37 -46.54 21.87 8.51
N ASP A 38 -45.34 21.51 9.00
CA ASP A 38 -44.55 22.36 9.88
C ASP A 38 -43.70 23.36 9.09
N MET A 39 -43.30 22.99 7.88
CA MET A 39 -42.46 23.82 7.01
C MET A 39 -43.07 25.22 6.81
N GLY A 40 -42.24 26.25 7.06
CA GLY A 40 -42.66 27.66 7.01
C GLY A 40 -43.31 28.21 8.28
N ARG A 41 -43.50 27.40 9.33
CA ARG A 41 -43.98 27.86 10.63
C ARG A 41 -42.83 27.99 11.63
N ASP A 42 -42.93 28.94 12.55
CA ASP A 42 -41.95 29.09 13.64
C ASP A 42 -41.89 27.86 14.55
N THR A 43 -42.99 27.09 14.63
CA THR A 43 -43.04 25.82 15.38
C THR A 43 -42.14 24.74 14.80
N ALA A 44 -41.74 24.83 13.53
CA ALA A 44 -40.78 23.90 12.96
C ALA A 44 -39.39 24.09 13.57
N LYS A 45 -38.97 25.34 13.80
CA LYS A 45 -37.63 25.68 14.34
C LYS A 45 -37.40 25.11 15.74
N SER A 46 -38.47 24.94 16.52
CA SER A 46 -38.40 24.33 17.85
C SER A 46 -38.29 22.81 17.85
N LYS A 47 -38.48 22.15 16.70
CA LYS A 47 -38.41 20.69 16.61
C LYS A 47 -36.97 20.21 16.50
N LYS A 48 -36.64 19.11 17.18
CA LYS A 48 -35.30 18.49 17.09
C LYS A 48 -34.87 18.16 15.66
N GLY A 49 -35.81 17.69 14.82
CA GLY A 49 -35.53 17.39 13.41
C GLY A 49 -35.18 18.61 12.55
N TYR A 50 -35.38 19.85 13.01
CA TYR A 50 -35.11 21.06 12.23
C TYR A 50 -33.61 21.33 12.06
N ALA A 51 -32.79 21.01 13.08
CA ALA A 51 -31.34 21.16 13.00
C ALA A 51 -30.71 20.32 11.87
N LYS A 52 -31.34 19.19 11.54
CA LYS A 52 -30.95 18.33 10.41
C LYS A 52 -31.24 18.99 9.07
N LEU A 53 -32.40 19.63 8.94
CA LEU A 53 -32.80 20.39 7.76
C LEU A 53 -31.82 21.54 7.52
N GLU A 54 -31.53 22.33 8.55
CA GLU A 54 -30.52 23.42 8.48
C GLU A 54 -29.14 22.91 8.09
N SER A 55 -28.70 21.82 8.70
CA SER A 55 -27.39 21.22 8.40
C SER A 55 -27.30 20.72 6.97
N CYS A 56 -28.34 20.07 6.46
CA CYS A 56 -28.38 19.62 5.07
C CYS A 56 -28.38 20.79 4.09
N CYS A 57 -29.19 21.82 4.34
CA CYS A 57 -29.21 23.03 3.51
C CYS A 57 -27.87 23.79 3.56
N ARG A 58 -27.18 23.79 4.69
CA ARG A 58 -25.83 24.35 4.82
C ARG A 58 -24.82 23.56 3.98
N VAL A 59 -24.78 22.23 4.12
CA VAL A 59 -23.87 21.35 3.36
C VAL A 59 -24.13 21.44 1.87
N ALA A 60 -25.39 21.47 1.43
CA ALA A 60 -25.75 21.64 0.02
C ALA A 60 -25.33 23.02 -0.55
N ARG A 61 -25.31 24.08 0.28
CA ARG A 61 -24.78 25.39 -0.14
C ARG A 61 -23.26 25.41 -0.22
N GLU A 62 -22.58 24.78 0.74
CA GLU A 62 -21.12 24.77 0.82
C GLU A 62 -20.48 23.96 -0.31
N ASN A 63 -21.08 22.84 -0.72
CA ASN A 63 -20.54 21.97 -1.78
C ASN A 63 -21.09 22.30 -3.18
N GLY A 64 -22.01 23.27 -3.30
CA GLY A 64 -22.76 23.49 -4.54
C GLY A 64 -23.76 22.37 -4.83
N PHE A 65 -24.73 22.65 -5.70
CA PHE A 65 -25.64 21.62 -6.24
C PHE A 65 -25.05 20.94 -7.49
N ASP A 66 -23.98 21.52 -8.05
CA ASP A 66 -23.33 21.14 -9.30
C ASP A 66 -22.23 20.09 -9.14
N GLU A 67 -21.83 19.74 -7.91
CA GLU A 67 -20.88 18.63 -7.70
C GLU A 67 -21.62 17.31 -7.93
N GLU A 68 -21.57 16.81 -9.17
CA GLU A 68 -21.93 15.44 -9.48
C GLU A 68 -21.22 14.52 -8.49
N LEU A 69 -21.97 13.66 -7.77
CA LEU A 69 -21.43 12.64 -6.86
C LEU A 69 -20.37 11.74 -7.52
N GLU A 70 -20.36 11.70 -8.85
CA GLU A 70 -19.39 11.02 -9.71
C GLU A 70 -18.02 11.72 -9.72
N THR A 71 -17.98 13.04 -9.53
CA THR A 71 -16.76 13.86 -9.50
C THR A 71 -16.19 14.04 -8.09
N THR A 72 -16.99 13.80 -7.05
CA THR A 72 -16.54 13.90 -5.66
C THR A 72 -15.71 12.68 -5.26
N SER A 73 -14.57 12.91 -4.59
CA SER A 73 -13.71 11.82 -4.11
C SER A 73 -14.37 10.95 -3.03
N ILE A 74 -13.94 9.70 -2.92
CA ILE A 74 -14.34 8.81 -1.82
C ILE A 74 -14.01 9.43 -0.46
N ALA A 75 -12.85 10.04 -0.30
CA ALA A 75 -12.44 10.69 0.95
C ALA A 75 -13.42 11.78 1.39
N GLN A 76 -13.81 12.65 0.46
CA GLN A 76 -14.75 13.74 0.72
C GLN A 76 -16.13 13.18 1.07
N ARG A 77 -16.59 12.18 0.33
CA ARG A 77 -17.87 11.51 0.59
C ARG A 77 -17.90 10.76 1.92
N MET A 78 -16.80 10.12 2.32
CA MET A 78 -16.63 9.51 3.65
C MET A 78 -16.65 10.57 4.76
N SER A 79 -16.06 11.74 4.51
CA SER A 79 -15.98 12.84 5.50
C SER A 79 -17.37 13.35 5.90
N TRP A 80 -18.36 13.31 5.00
CA TRP A 80 -19.74 13.74 5.28
C TRP A 80 -20.43 12.90 6.36
N ALA A 81 -19.96 11.66 6.60
CA ALA A 81 -20.45 10.80 7.65
C ALA A 81 -19.48 10.68 8.85
N ALA A 82 -18.41 11.47 8.90
CA ALA A 82 -17.40 11.37 9.95
C ALA A 82 -17.94 11.67 11.37
N ASP A 83 -18.99 12.49 11.43
CA ASP A 83 -19.61 12.94 12.69
C ASP A 83 -20.91 12.20 13.00
N ARG A 84 -21.27 11.24 12.14
CA ARG A 84 -22.51 10.48 12.28
C ARG A 84 -22.45 9.55 13.48
N VAL A 85 -23.51 9.57 14.28
CA VAL A 85 -23.73 8.63 15.39
C VAL A 85 -24.85 7.68 15.00
N THR A 86 -24.64 6.38 15.19
CA THR A 86 -25.62 5.34 14.85
C THR A 86 -25.93 4.47 16.07
N THR A 87 -27.15 3.92 16.10
CA THR A 87 -27.60 3.06 17.20
C THR A 87 -26.82 1.74 17.23
N ARG A 88 -26.62 1.11 16.07
CA ARG A 88 -25.74 -0.05 15.90
C ARG A 88 -24.48 0.37 15.15
N LYS A 89 -23.36 -0.29 15.44
CA LYS A 89 -22.07 0.03 14.82
C LYS A 89 -22.09 -0.16 13.30
N GLU A 90 -22.71 -1.23 12.84
CA GLU A 90 -22.83 -1.59 11.44
C GLU A 90 -23.67 -0.60 10.60
N ASP A 91 -24.62 0.11 11.22
CA ASP A 91 -25.43 1.13 10.55
C ASP A 91 -24.58 2.30 10.04
N GLY A 92 -23.40 2.52 10.63
CA GLY A 92 -22.43 3.49 10.13
C GLY A 92 -21.96 3.16 8.71
N ALA A 93 -21.83 1.87 8.38
CA ALA A 93 -21.51 1.42 7.02
C ALA A 93 -22.75 1.37 6.12
N TYR A 94 -23.86 0.82 6.61
CA TYR A 94 -25.07 0.65 5.79
C TYR A 94 -25.68 1.98 5.35
N SER A 95 -25.59 3.00 6.19
CA SER A 95 -26.05 4.34 5.83
C SER A 95 -25.23 5.01 4.70
N LEU A 96 -24.05 4.46 4.38
CA LEU A 96 -23.18 4.94 3.30
C LEU A 96 -23.35 4.16 1.99
N MET A 97 -24.09 3.05 1.97
CA MET A 97 -24.27 2.25 0.76
C MET A 97 -24.87 3.06 -0.39
N GLY A 98 -25.89 3.88 -0.11
CA GLY A 98 -26.59 4.68 -1.11
C GLY A 98 -25.69 5.74 -1.75
N ILE A 99 -24.88 6.45 -0.95
CA ILE A 99 -23.98 7.46 -1.49
C ILE A 99 -22.91 6.82 -2.39
N PHE A 100 -22.38 5.64 -2.02
CA PHE A 100 -21.36 4.91 -2.82
C PHE A 100 -21.94 4.05 -3.94
N GLY A 101 -23.27 3.98 -4.09
CA GLY A 101 -23.89 3.08 -5.07
C GLY A 101 -23.56 1.60 -4.82
N ILE A 102 -23.22 1.22 -3.59
CA ILE A 102 -22.82 -0.14 -3.22
C ILE A 102 -24.05 -0.92 -2.76
N ASN A 103 -24.15 -2.15 -3.24
CA ASN A 103 -25.12 -3.12 -2.76
C ASN A 103 -24.40 -4.24 -2.01
N MET A 104 -24.65 -4.39 -0.72
CA MET A 104 -24.09 -5.43 0.13
C MET A 104 -25.14 -5.95 1.14
N PRO A 105 -25.15 -7.24 1.48
CA PRO A 105 -26.11 -7.79 2.46
C PRO A 105 -25.97 -7.16 3.86
N LEU A 106 -27.11 -6.82 4.47
CA LEU A 106 -27.19 -6.33 5.85
C LEU A 106 -27.01 -7.51 6.83
N LEU A 107 -25.89 -7.54 7.56
CA LEU A 107 -25.54 -8.57 8.54
C LEU A 107 -25.42 -7.96 9.94
N TYR A 108 -26.55 -7.88 10.64
CA TYR A 108 -26.56 -7.36 12.00
C TYR A 108 -25.76 -8.24 12.97
N GLY A 109 -24.95 -7.60 13.81
CA GLY A 109 -24.01 -8.26 14.72
C GLY A 109 -22.56 -8.35 14.22
N GLU A 110 -22.26 -7.90 13.00
CA GLU A 110 -20.88 -7.86 12.49
C GLU A 110 -20.06 -6.66 13.03
N GLY A 111 -20.73 -5.64 13.56
CA GLY A 111 -20.13 -4.46 14.15
C GLY A 111 -19.23 -3.70 13.18
N ASP A 112 -18.00 -3.39 13.60
CA ASP A 112 -17.04 -2.60 12.81
C ASP A 112 -16.61 -3.32 11.50
N LYS A 113 -16.86 -4.63 11.38
CA LYS A 113 -16.61 -5.40 10.14
C LYS A 113 -17.45 -4.93 8.96
N ALA A 114 -18.64 -4.37 9.20
CA ALA A 114 -19.50 -3.84 8.16
C ALA A 114 -18.79 -2.74 7.36
N PHE A 115 -18.01 -1.90 8.04
CA PHE A 115 -17.31 -0.80 7.40
C PHE A 115 -16.09 -1.26 6.59
N TYR A 116 -15.40 -2.32 7.02
CA TYR A 116 -14.37 -2.96 6.19
C TYR A 116 -14.97 -3.57 4.92
N ARG A 117 -16.11 -4.27 5.03
CA ARG A 117 -16.82 -4.82 3.86
C ARG A 117 -17.28 -3.73 2.89
N LEU A 118 -17.82 -2.63 3.40
CA LEU A 118 -18.19 -1.49 2.55
C LEU A 118 -16.99 -1.01 1.73
N GLN A 119 -15.83 -0.81 2.36
CA GLN A 119 -14.62 -0.37 1.67
C GLN A 119 -14.11 -1.41 0.66
N GLU A 120 -14.17 -2.71 0.99
CA GLU A 120 -13.84 -3.79 0.04
C GLU A 120 -14.76 -3.78 -1.19
N GLU A 121 -16.06 -3.53 -1.03
CA GLU A 121 -16.99 -3.40 -2.16
C GLU A 121 -16.73 -2.12 -2.97
N ILE A 122 -16.39 -1.01 -2.32
CA ILE A 122 -15.96 0.23 -3.01
C ILE A 122 -14.73 -0.03 -3.88
N MET A 123 -13.73 -0.76 -3.37
CA MET A 123 -12.52 -1.11 -4.11
C MET A 123 -12.77 -2.03 -5.32
N ARG A 124 -13.92 -2.71 -5.40
CA ARG A 124 -14.28 -3.53 -6.57
C ARG A 124 -14.81 -2.70 -7.73
N VAL A 125 -15.32 -1.49 -7.47
CA VAL A 125 -16.01 -0.65 -8.46
C VAL A 125 -15.32 0.68 -8.70
N SER A 126 -14.33 1.05 -7.90
CA SER A 126 -13.61 2.33 -8.00
C SER A 126 -12.10 2.14 -7.87
N ASP A 127 -11.35 2.93 -8.64
CA ASP A 127 -9.88 3.07 -8.59
C ASP A 127 -9.44 4.32 -7.82
N ASP A 128 -10.35 4.97 -7.08
CA ASP A 128 -10.03 6.20 -6.35
C ASP A 128 -9.22 5.91 -5.08
N HIS A 129 -7.94 6.29 -5.13
CA HIS A 129 -6.97 6.12 -4.04
C HIS A 129 -7.30 6.98 -2.80
N SER A 130 -8.19 7.99 -2.92
CA SER A 130 -8.65 8.81 -1.80
C SER A 130 -9.34 7.98 -0.71
N LEU A 131 -9.78 6.75 -1.01
CA LEU A 131 -10.22 5.77 -0.02
C LEU A 131 -9.21 5.56 1.12
N PHE A 132 -7.92 5.73 0.87
CA PHE A 132 -6.87 5.56 1.88
C PHE A 132 -6.50 6.86 2.60
N ALA A 133 -7.15 7.97 2.27
CA ALA A 133 -6.87 9.29 2.83
C ALA A 133 -7.52 9.54 4.20
N TRP A 134 -7.32 8.63 5.14
CA TRP A 134 -7.89 8.71 6.50
C TRP A 134 -6.80 8.82 7.56
N LYS A 135 -7.15 9.36 8.73
CA LYS A 135 -6.29 9.44 9.92
C LYS A 135 -6.98 8.85 11.15
N ALA A 136 -6.26 8.04 11.91
CA ALA A 136 -6.73 7.50 13.18
C ALA A 136 -5.58 7.26 14.16
N ILE A 137 -5.77 7.78 15.38
CA ILE A 137 -4.88 7.54 16.52
C ILE A 137 -5.17 6.12 17.02
N ALA A 138 -4.19 5.22 16.93
CA ALA A 138 -4.26 3.81 17.33
C ALA A 138 -4.96 2.81 16.37
N ALA A 139 -5.08 3.12 15.08
CA ALA A 139 -5.44 2.08 14.11
C ALA A 139 -4.30 1.05 13.96
N ARG A 140 -4.65 -0.23 14.06
CA ARG A 140 -3.69 -1.33 13.92
C ARG A 140 -3.47 -1.66 12.44
N GLY A 141 -2.48 -1.00 11.83
CA GLY A 141 -1.67 -1.51 10.69
C GLY A 141 -2.37 -2.02 9.41
N GLY A 142 -3.61 -1.62 9.13
CA GLY A 142 -4.32 -1.98 7.89
C GLY A 142 -4.45 -0.81 6.92
N LEU A 143 -4.61 -1.10 5.63
CA LEU A 143 -4.86 -0.09 4.60
C LEU A 143 -6.23 0.59 4.76
N LEU A 144 -7.24 -0.17 5.22
CA LEU A 144 -8.62 0.28 5.34
C LEU A 144 -8.89 1.02 6.65
N ALA A 145 -9.77 2.03 6.58
CA ALA A 145 -10.17 2.83 7.72
C ALA A 145 -11.04 2.02 8.70
N PRO A 146 -10.91 2.23 10.02
CA PRO A 146 -11.74 1.53 11.00
C PRO A 146 -13.19 2.04 11.04
N THR A 147 -13.41 3.33 10.77
CA THR A 147 -14.72 3.99 10.85
C THR A 147 -14.76 5.24 9.95
N PRO A 148 -15.95 5.74 9.55
CA PRO A 148 -16.09 7.01 8.83
C PRO A 148 -15.43 8.20 9.55
N ALA A 149 -15.39 8.19 10.89
CA ALA A 149 -14.78 9.25 11.69
C ALA A 149 -13.29 9.51 11.37
N ALA A 150 -12.60 8.52 10.80
CA ALA A 150 -11.20 8.66 10.37
C ALA A 150 -11.03 9.63 9.18
N PHE A 151 -12.11 9.98 8.47
CA PHE A 151 -12.11 10.90 7.33
C PHE A 151 -12.52 12.33 7.70
N ARG A 152 -12.69 12.66 9.00
CA ARG A 152 -13.11 14.00 9.46
C ARG A 152 -12.30 15.16 8.85
N GLY A 153 -10.99 14.94 8.63
CA GLY A 153 -10.08 15.94 8.06
C GLY A 153 -9.81 15.79 6.57
N SER A 154 -10.61 15.00 5.86
CA SER A 154 -10.35 14.58 4.47
C SER A 154 -11.36 15.16 3.46
N GLY A 155 -12.18 16.12 3.90
CA GLY A 155 -13.24 16.73 3.08
C GLY A 155 -12.75 17.64 1.96
N ASN A 156 -11.48 18.07 2.00
CA ASN A 156 -10.84 18.92 1.01
C ASN A 156 -9.96 18.15 0.01
N ILE A 157 -10.03 16.82 0.04
CA ILE A 157 -9.25 15.95 -0.82
C ILE A 157 -10.05 15.74 -2.10
N ILE A 158 -9.56 16.30 -3.19
CA ILE A 158 -10.23 16.25 -4.49
C ILE A 158 -9.50 15.31 -5.46
N PRO A 159 -10.21 14.69 -6.41
CA PRO A 159 -9.57 13.91 -7.44
C PRO A 159 -8.70 14.80 -8.33
N TRP A 160 -7.40 14.51 -8.43
CA TRP A 160 -6.50 15.22 -9.36
C TRP A 160 -6.32 14.41 -10.64
N ASN A 161 -6.52 15.03 -11.81
CA ASN A 161 -6.36 14.35 -13.08
C ASN A 161 -5.72 15.24 -14.17
N PRO A 162 -4.46 14.97 -14.57
CA PRO A 162 -3.86 15.70 -15.69
C PRO A 162 -3.31 14.76 -16.79
N PHE A 163 -4.08 13.79 -17.30
CA PHE A 163 -3.77 13.08 -18.58
C PHE A 163 -2.83 11.85 -18.58
N THR A 164 -2.86 10.93 -17.61
CA THR A 164 -2.11 9.64 -17.74
C THR A 164 -2.92 8.37 -17.49
N ALA A 165 -2.89 7.51 -18.51
CA ALA A 165 -3.44 6.16 -18.59
C ALA A 165 -2.62 5.14 -17.77
N TYR A 166 -2.59 5.28 -16.46
CA TYR A 166 -2.16 4.21 -15.54
C TYR A 166 -3.35 3.77 -14.69
N ASN A 167 -4.37 3.23 -15.34
CA ASN A 167 -5.50 2.60 -14.66
C ASN A 167 -5.17 1.13 -14.45
N SER A 168 -4.31 0.82 -13.48
CA SER A 168 -4.28 -0.55 -12.95
C SER A 168 -5.31 -0.65 -11.83
N PRO A 169 -6.41 -1.39 -12.04
CA PRO A 169 -7.45 -1.54 -11.03
C PRO A 169 -6.87 -2.22 -9.79
N PHE A 170 -7.44 -1.92 -8.63
CA PHE A 170 -7.12 -2.65 -7.40
C PHE A 170 -7.37 -4.14 -7.59
N THR A 171 -6.39 -4.97 -7.22
CA THR A 171 -6.59 -6.43 -7.16
C THR A 171 -6.58 -6.88 -5.72
N ILE A 172 -7.75 -7.22 -5.18
CA ILE A 172 -7.86 -7.78 -3.83
C ILE A 172 -7.56 -9.28 -3.88
N THR A 173 -6.62 -9.71 -3.05
CA THR A 173 -6.27 -11.12 -2.85
C THR A 173 -6.35 -11.49 -1.38
N ASN A 174 -6.20 -12.78 -1.08
CA ASN A 174 -6.07 -13.25 0.30
C ASN A 174 -4.79 -12.76 1.01
N LYS A 175 -3.83 -12.14 0.28
CA LYS A 175 -2.64 -11.52 0.86
C LYS A 175 -2.83 -10.04 1.20
N GLY A 176 -3.70 -9.35 0.47
CA GLY A 176 -3.90 -7.91 0.60
C GLY A 176 -4.42 -7.29 -0.70
N ALA A 177 -4.46 -5.97 -0.74
CA ALA A 177 -4.75 -5.19 -1.92
C ALA A 177 -3.46 -4.94 -2.71
N HIS A 178 -3.46 -5.35 -3.98
CA HIS A 178 -2.45 -4.97 -4.93
C HIS A 178 -2.83 -3.65 -5.60
N MET A 179 -1.92 -2.70 -5.60
CA MET A 179 -2.00 -1.45 -6.34
C MET A 179 -0.64 -1.07 -6.90
N GLU A 180 -0.63 -0.24 -7.94
CA GLU A 180 0.59 0.33 -8.48
C GLU A 180 0.67 1.80 -8.09
N ALA A 181 1.76 2.16 -7.41
CA ALA A 181 1.99 3.53 -6.99
C ALA A 181 3.50 3.80 -6.86
N PRO A 182 3.95 5.06 -7.02
CA PRO A 182 5.31 5.43 -6.64
C PRO A 182 5.52 5.22 -5.15
N PHE A 183 6.65 4.60 -4.82
CA PHE A 183 7.07 4.35 -3.45
C PHE A 183 8.43 4.98 -3.19
N ILE A 184 8.51 5.80 -2.15
CA ILE A 184 9.73 6.53 -1.76
C ILE A 184 10.21 5.95 -0.44
N ALA A 185 11.28 5.15 -0.46
CA ALA A 185 11.89 4.64 0.76
C ALA A 185 12.52 5.77 1.58
N GLN A 186 12.21 5.81 2.87
CA GLN A 186 12.66 6.87 3.80
C GLN A 186 13.81 6.41 4.69
N ASP A 187 13.88 5.11 5.03
CA ASP A 187 14.92 4.59 5.92
C ASP A 187 15.19 3.10 5.72
N THR A 188 16.16 2.58 6.48
CA THR A 188 16.59 1.18 6.46
C THR A 188 15.66 0.24 7.25
N SER A 189 14.62 0.75 7.91
CA SER A 189 13.67 -0.04 8.70
C SER A 189 12.50 -0.60 7.90
N GLY A 190 12.50 -0.36 6.59
CA GLY A 190 11.44 -0.76 5.66
C GLY A 190 10.35 0.29 5.48
N ARG A 191 10.51 1.51 6.02
CA ARG A 191 9.49 2.56 5.90
C ARG A 191 9.66 3.36 4.63
N GLY A 192 8.53 3.77 4.06
CA GLY A 192 8.49 4.68 2.93
C GLY A 192 7.12 5.29 2.70
N LEU A 193 7.07 6.25 1.78
CA LEU A 193 5.87 6.95 1.36
C LEU A 193 5.31 6.32 0.10
N CYS A 194 4.06 5.90 0.15
CA CYS A 194 3.29 5.51 -1.03
C CYS A 194 2.51 6.74 -1.51
N VAL A 195 2.85 7.23 -2.69
CA VAL A 195 2.22 8.42 -3.28
C VAL A 195 0.90 8.02 -3.93
N LEU A 196 -0.21 8.43 -3.33
CA LEU A 196 -1.56 8.13 -3.79
C LEU A 196 -1.90 9.03 -4.98
N HIS A 197 -1.73 8.48 -6.18
CA HIS A 197 -2.13 9.15 -7.41
C HIS A 197 -3.61 9.55 -7.36
N ARG A 198 -3.90 10.77 -7.80
CA ARG A 198 -5.22 11.42 -7.87
C ARG A 198 -5.76 12.08 -6.61
N THR A 199 -4.94 12.57 -5.69
CA THR A 199 -5.47 13.38 -4.58
C THR A 199 -4.66 14.64 -4.34
N THR A 200 -5.29 15.80 -4.54
CA THR A 200 -4.74 17.10 -4.14
C THR A 200 -5.60 17.74 -3.04
N ILE A 201 -4.99 18.64 -2.28
CA ILE A 201 -5.75 19.55 -1.41
C ILE A 201 -6.08 20.80 -2.21
N GLY A 202 -7.35 20.96 -2.60
CA GLY A 202 -7.86 22.20 -3.16
C GLY A 202 -6.98 22.80 -4.26
N THR A 203 -6.41 23.98 -4.01
CA THR A 203 -5.64 24.78 -5.00
C THR A 203 -4.12 24.58 -4.97
N ARG A 204 -3.61 23.57 -4.24
CA ARG A 204 -2.16 23.32 -4.12
C ARG A 204 -1.75 22.08 -4.92
N ASP A 205 -0.67 22.20 -5.68
CA ASP A 205 -0.03 21.14 -6.47
C ASP A 205 0.71 20.12 -5.57
N MET A 206 -0.01 19.50 -4.65
CA MET A 206 0.53 18.60 -3.63
C MET A 206 -0.14 17.23 -3.72
N LEU A 207 0.65 16.17 -3.91
CA LEU A 207 0.16 14.80 -3.91
C LEU A 207 0.08 14.26 -2.49
N LEU A 208 -1.01 13.58 -2.17
CA LEU A 208 -1.14 12.83 -0.93
C LEU A 208 -0.20 11.62 -0.92
N ALA A 209 0.46 11.40 0.21
CA ALA A 209 1.20 10.18 0.47
C ALA A 209 0.81 9.56 1.81
N VAL A 210 0.83 8.22 1.84
CA VAL A 210 0.62 7.43 3.06
C VAL A 210 1.87 6.66 3.43
N HIS A 211 2.13 6.60 4.72
CA HIS A 211 3.24 5.85 5.29
C HIS A 211 2.98 4.35 5.21
N LEU A 212 3.86 3.63 4.52
CA LEU A 212 3.86 2.17 4.47
C LEU A 212 5.16 1.64 5.06
N ARG A 213 5.08 0.42 5.60
CA ARG A 213 6.23 -0.34 6.07
C ARG A 213 6.24 -1.71 5.43
N ASP A 214 7.35 -2.03 4.78
CA ASP A 214 7.68 -3.40 4.42
C ASP A 214 8.22 -4.13 5.65
N VAL A 215 7.38 -5.00 6.21
CA VAL A 215 7.69 -5.73 7.45
C VAL A 215 8.84 -6.73 7.25
N TYR A 216 8.99 -7.25 6.03
CA TYR A 216 9.93 -8.32 5.73
C TYR A 216 11.14 -7.85 4.91
N LEU A 217 11.18 -6.58 4.49
CA LEU A 217 12.20 -6.01 3.60
C LEU A 217 12.31 -6.79 2.27
N THR A 218 11.17 -7.24 1.74
CA THR A 218 11.09 -8.03 0.50
C THR A 218 10.37 -7.30 -0.63
N MET A 219 10.05 -6.02 -0.51
CA MET A 219 9.25 -5.21 -1.44
C MET A 219 7.92 -5.85 -1.89
N GLU A 220 7.40 -6.82 -1.13
CA GLU A 220 6.24 -7.62 -1.54
C GLU A 220 5.06 -7.48 -0.58
N HIS A 221 5.28 -7.14 0.69
CA HIS A 221 4.23 -7.10 1.70
C HIS A 221 4.37 -5.85 2.55
N PHE A 222 3.42 -4.94 2.38
CA PHE A 222 3.40 -3.67 3.07
C PHE A 222 2.26 -3.62 4.08
N GLU A 223 2.50 -2.93 5.19
CA GLU A 223 1.50 -2.59 6.18
C GLU A 223 1.49 -1.07 6.35
N ARG A 224 0.31 -0.48 6.53
CA ARG A 224 0.23 0.96 6.79
C ARG A 224 0.83 1.27 8.17
N CYS A 225 1.71 2.26 8.24
CA CYS A 225 2.25 2.77 9.50
C CYS A 225 1.90 4.26 9.65
N ARG A 226 2.18 4.86 10.82
CA ARG A 226 1.85 6.28 11.14
C ARG A 226 0.43 6.68 10.69
N THR A 227 -0.56 5.96 11.19
CA THR A 227 -1.97 6.15 10.79
C THR A 227 -2.55 7.47 11.29
N ASP A 228 -1.85 8.18 12.16
CA ASP A 228 -2.20 9.49 12.72
C ASP A 228 -1.87 10.67 11.81
N GLU A 229 -1.03 10.46 10.78
CA GLU A 229 -0.54 11.51 9.89
C GLU A 229 -0.86 11.20 8.41
N LEU A 230 -0.98 12.27 7.61
CA LEU A 230 -1.02 12.21 6.14
C LEU A 230 0.07 13.14 5.64
N GLU A 231 0.87 12.66 4.70
CA GLU A 231 1.99 13.40 4.13
C GLU A 231 1.61 14.00 2.78
N TRP A 232 2.30 15.07 2.42
CA TRP A 232 2.10 15.80 1.18
C TRP A 232 3.42 15.94 0.46
N VAL A 233 3.44 15.54 -0.80
CA VAL A 233 4.62 15.59 -1.67
C VAL A 233 4.38 16.66 -2.74
N ASP A 234 5.27 17.64 -2.80
CA ASP A 234 5.20 18.75 -3.75
C ASP A 234 5.45 18.26 -5.18
N LEU A 235 4.51 18.50 -6.09
CA LEU A 235 4.60 18.11 -7.49
C LEU A 235 5.80 18.75 -8.20
N ASP A 236 6.16 19.98 -7.85
CA ASP A 236 7.29 20.69 -8.48
C ASP A 236 8.63 20.01 -8.18
N SER A 237 8.71 19.31 -7.05
CA SER A 237 9.88 18.53 -6.64
C SER A 237 9.83 17.07 -7.09
N PHE A 238 8.66 16.60 -7.56
CA PHE A 238 8.38 15.19 -7.78
C PHE A 238 8.55 14.80 -9.25
N ASN A 239 9.64 14.10 -9.56
CA ASN A 239 9.88 13.56 -10.89
C ASN A 239 9.59 12.06 -10.93
N LEU A 240 8.59 11.65 -11.72
CA LEU A 240 8.23 10.24 -11.93
C LEU A 240 9.38 9.38 -12.49
N THR A 241 10.36 10.00 -13.17
CA THR A 241 11.56 9.28 -13.63
C THR A 241 12.52 8.95 -12.48
N GLN A 242 12.44 9.68 -11.36
CA GLN A 242 13.22 9.42 -10.15
C GLN A 242 12.54 8.39 -9.25
N TYR A 243 11.21 8.29 -9.28
CA TYR A 243 10.42 7.38 -8.44
C TYR A 243 9.56 6.46 -9.30
N PRO A 244 10.09 5.29 -9.72
CA PRO A 244 9.35 4.38 -10.57
C PRO A 244 8.09 3.87 -9.86
N VAL A 245 7.05 3.60 -10.65
CA VAL A 245 5.84 2.96 -10.16
C VAL A 245 6.19 1.54 -9.70
N THR A 246 5.80 1.21 -8.48
CA THR A 246 6.04 -0.10 -7.87
C THR A 246 4.72 -0.83 -7.66
N SER A 247 4.72 -2.15 -7.84
CA SER A 247 3.57 -2.99 -7.49
C SER A 247 3.62 -3.31 -6.00
N LEU A 248 2.66 -2.76 -5.25
CA LEU A 248 2.60 -2.87 -3.79
C LEU A 248 1.47 -3.82 -3.40
N CYS A 249 1.76 -4.86 -2.61
CA CYS A 249 0.71 -5.62 -1.91
C CYS A 249 0.61 -5.09 -0.49
N ILE A 250 -0.51 -4.46 -0.17
CA ILE A 250 -0.74 -3.84 1.13
C ILE A 250 -1.79 -4.64 1.89
N ARG A 251 -1.50 -4.95 3.15
CA ARG A 251 -2.42 -5.67 4.02
C ARG A 251 -3.68 -4.85 4.29
N LEU A 252 -4.85 -5.43 4.02
CA LEU A 252 -6.15 -4.75 4.18
C LEU A 252 -6.52 -4.52 5.65
N HIS A 253 -6.42 -5.57 6.47
CA HIS A 253 -6.82 -5.57 7.88
C HIS A 253 -5.85 -6.38 8.75
N LEU A 254 -5.62 -5.93 9.98
CA LEU A 254 -5.03 -6.80 11.01
C LEU A 254 -6.14 -7.63 11.66
N PRO A 255 -5.99 -8.96 11.77
CA PRO A 255 -6.89 -9.74 12.62
C PRO A 255 -6.76 -9.23 14.05
N SER A 256 -7.90 -9.16 14.75
CA SER A 256 -7.98 -8.83 16.17
C SER A 256 -7.35 -9.95 17.02
N ILE A 257 -6.02 -10.06 16.99
CA ILE A 257 -5.30 -10.98 17.86
C ILE A 257 -4.89 -10.19 19.11
N SER A 258 -5.56 -10.54 20.20
CA SER A 258 -5.08 -10.31 21.55
C SER A 258 -3.76 -11.04 21.74
N ARG A 259 -2.63 -10.32 21.75
CA ARG A 259 -1.47 -10.58 22.63
C ARG A 259 -0.41 -9.49 22.54
N ARG A 260 0.14 -9.19 23.71
CA ARG A 260 1.19 -8.20 24.03
C ARG A 260 2.47 -8.41 23.22
N SER A 261 3.09 -7.31 22.81
CA SER A 261 4.44 -6.93 23.29
C SER A 261 4.65 -5.44 23.00
N ARG A 262 4.79 -4.64 24.07
CA ARG A 262 5.33 -3.27 23.96
C ARG A 262 6.80 -3.42 23.63
N HIS A 263 7.18 -3.31 22.37
CA HIS A 263 8.53 -2.90 22.04
C HIS A 263 8.59 -1.38 22.22
N LYS A 264 9.47 -0.94 23.13
CA LYS A 264 9.84 0.47 23.26
C LYS A 264 10.40 0.89 21.90
N GLU A 265 9.73 1.83 21.23
CA GLU A 265 10.36 2.62 20.19
C GLU A 265 11.51 3.39 20.84
N GLY A 266 12.74 2.97 20.52
CA GLY A 266 13.92 3.76 20.79
C GLY A 266 13.87 4.99 19.87
N GLN A 267 14.09 6.16 20.45
CA GLN A 267 14.48 7.35 19.71
C GLN A 267 15.64 6.97 18.78
N ALA A 268 15.39 7.06 17.48
CA ALA A 268 16.44 7.06 16.48
C ALA A 268 16.66 8.51 16.07
N ASP A 269 17.89 8.95 16.25
CA ASP A 269 18.39 10.29 16.03
C ASP A 269 18.09 10.81 14.61
N ALA A 270 17.94 12.13 14.56
CA ALA A 270 17.84 12.91 13.34
C ALA A 270 19.07 12.67 12.45
N LEU A 271 18.86 12.26 11.20
CA LEU A 271 19.83 12.47 10.15
C LEU A 271 19.18 13.04 8.90
N SER A 272 19.85 14.10 8.47
CA SER A 272 19.66 15.06 7.39
C SER A 272 19.10 14.52 6.07
N ASP A 273 18.31 15.40 5.45
CA ASP A 273 18.12 15.54 4.00
C ASP A 273 19.30 15.00 3.20
N ALA A 274 19.05 13.93 2.46
CA ALA A 274 19.92 13.48 1.39
C ALA A 274 19.16 13.59 0.07
N SER A 275 19.16 14.80 -0.47
CA SER A 275 18.83 15.06 -1.88
C SER A 275 19.84 14.33 -2.78
N THR A 276 19.31 13.46 -3.63
CA THR A 276 19.70 13.22 -5.04
C THR A 276 21.19 13.34 -5.41
N VAL A 277 21.84 12.21 -5.69
CA VAL A 277 22.55 11.85 -6.96
C VAL A 277 22.89 10.36 -6.85
N VAL A 278 22.34 9.51 -7.72
CA VAL A 278 22.81 8.11 -7.85
C VAL A 278 24.15 8.14 -8.61
N ASP A 279 25.22 8.43 -7.88
CA ASP A 279 26.58 8.36 -8.37
C ASP A 279 27.25 7.06 -7.91
N ARG A 280 28.44 6.72 -8.44
CA ARG A 280 29.23 5.50 -8.13
C ARG A 280 29.28 5.07 -6.66
N ASN A 281 29.04 6.01 -5.73
CA ASN A 281 28.91 5.79 -4.29
C ASN A 281 27.74 4.87 -3.90
N GLY A 282 26.61 4.89 -4.61
CA GLY A 282 25.45 4.03 -4.30
C GLY A 282 25.70 2.55 -4.55
N LEU A 283 26.44 2.22 -5.62
CA LEU A 283 26.87 0.85 -5.93
C LEU A 283 27.86 0.32 -4.89
N LEU A 284 28.82 1.16 -4.49
CA LEU A 284 29.79 0.81 -3.47
C LEU A 284 29.11 0.58 -2.11
N LEU A 285 28.19 1.47 -1.74
CA LEU A 285 27.44 1.36 -0.49
C LEU A 285 26.55 0.11 -0.46
N LEU A 286 25.92 -0.24 -1.60
CA LEU A 286 25.15 -1.49 -1.71
C LEU A 286 26.04 -2.72 -1.53
N ALA A 287 27.21 -2.72 -2.18
CA ALA A 287 28.16 -3.82 -2.07
C ALA A 287 28.68 -3.99 -0.64
N GLU A 288 29.00 -2.89 0.04
CA GLU A 288 29.44 -2.89 1.44
C GLU A 288 28.32 -3.38 2.37
N ALA A 289 27.09 -2.89 2.22
CA ALA A 289 25.94 -3.33 2.99
C ALA A 289 25.64 -4.82 2.77
N ALA A 290 25.72 -5.31 1.52
CA ALA A 290 25.51 -6.72 1.20
C ALA A 290 26.62 -7.62 1.78
N SER A 291 27.87 -7.17 1.74
CA SER A 291 29.01 -7.83 2.38
C SER A 291 28.85 -7.90 3.91
N ALA A 292 28.32 -6.84 4.52
CA ALA A 292 28.05 -6.79 5.95
C ALA A 292 26.78 -7.55 6.37
N GLY A 293 25.90 -7.90 5.42
CA GLY A 293 24.61 -8.55 5.70
C GLY A 293 23.54 -7.60 6.23
N ASP A 294 23.71 -6.29 6.01
CA ASP A 294 22.74 -5.28 6.43
C ASP A 294 21.56 -5.22 5.46
N SER A 295 20.54 -6.02 5.73
CA SER A 295 19.33 -6.02 4.92
C SER A 295 18.58 -4.69 4.87
N GLY A 296 18.70 -3.86 5.91
CA GLY A 296 17.98 -2.59 5.94
C GLY A 296 18.54 -1.62 4.90
N SER A 297 19.86 -1.47 4.89
CA SER A 297 20.58 -0.67 3.90
C SER A 297 20.43 -1.23 2.48
N VAL A 298 20.52 -2.56 2.31
CA VAL A 298 20.29 -3.19 1.00
C VAL A 298 18.86 -2.94 0.50
N TRP A 299 17.85 -3.07 1.36
CA TRP A 299 16.46 -2.79 1.00
C TRP A 299 16.27 -1.34 0.58
N PHE A 300 16.77 -0.40 1.39
CA PHE A 300 16.65 1.04 1.14
C PHE A 300 17.26 1.44 -0.21
N LEU A 301 18.47 0.96 -0.50
CA LEU A 301 19.16 1.24 -1.76
C LEU A 301 18.46 0.62 -2.96
N LEU A 302 17.97 -0.62 -2.85
CA LEU A 302 17.22 -1.26 -3.93
C LEU A 302 15.83 -0.67 -4.15
N ALA A 303 15.20 -0.11 -3.11
CA ALA A 303 13.90 0.55 -3.21
C ALA A 303 13.99 1.92 -3.91
N GLN A 304 15.15 2.57 -3.88
CA GLN A 304 15.40 3.83 -4.59
C GLN A 304 16.02 3.64 -5.98
N ALA A 305 16.47 2.43 -6.32
CA ALA A 305 17.14 2.17 -7.57
C ALA A 305 16.18 2.29 -8.77
N PRO A 306 16.55 3.01 -9.85
CA PRO A 306 15.73 3.09 -11.05
C PRO A 306 15.66 1.71 -11.73
N SER A 307 14.50 1.39 -12.30
CA SER A 307 14.12 0.03 -12.76
C SER A 307 15.16 -0.65 -13.67
N GLY A 308 15.94 0.10 -14.46
CA GLY A 308 16.96 -0.46 -15.36
C GLY A 308 18.25 -0.93 -14.69
N THR A 309 18.68 -0.29 -13.59
CA THR A 309 19.96 -0.62 -12.90
C THR A 309 19.78 -1.56 -11.72
N MET A 310 18.53 -1.70 -11.26
CA MET A 310 18.15 -2.47 -10.09
C MET A 310 18.53 -3.96 -10.21
N HIS A 311 18.42 -4.54 -11.41
CA HIS A 311 18.69 -5.96 -11.62
C HIS A 311 20.16 -6.34 -11.43
N ASP A 312 21.10 -5.56 -11.97
CA ASP A 312 22.53 -5.86 -11.83
C ASP A 312 23.05 -5.57 -10.41
N GLN A 313 22.49 -4.55 -9.77
CA GLN A 313 22.70 -4.25 -8.36
C GLN A 313 22.23 -5.39 -7.45
N ALA A 314 21.01 -5.88 -7.67
CA ALA A 314 20.45 -6.99 -6.91
C ALA A 314 21.23 -8.30 -7.12
N ARG A 315 21.65 -8.61 -8.36
CA ARG A 315 22.51 -9.77 -8.67
C ARG A 315 23.81 -9.72 -7.87
N SER A 316 24.48 -8.56 -7.89
CA SER A 316 25.72 -8.33 -7.16
C SER A 316 25.52 -8.47 -5.65
N ALA A 317 24.43 -7.90 -5.11
CA ALA A 317 24.09 -7.98 -3.69
C ALA A 317 23.84 -9.44 -3.24
N ILE A 318 23.12 -10.25 -4.02
CA ILE A 318 22.91 -11.68 -3.70
C ILE A 318 24.24 -12.43 -3.67
N CYS A 319 25.12 -12.20 -4.64
CA CYS A 319 26.42 -12.89 -4.71
C CYS A 319 27.32 -12.53 -3.52
N LEU A 320 27.36 -11.25 -3.13
CA LEU A 320 28.11 -10.78 -1.95
C LEU A 320 27.52 -11.32 -0.65
N ALA A 321 26.19 -11.37 -0.53
CA ALA A 321 25.51 -11.98 0.61
C ALA A 321 25.82 -13.48 0.73
N ALA A 322 25.86 -14.20 -0.40
CA ALA A 322 26.23 -15.61 -0.46
C ALA A 322 27.68 -15.87 -0.07
N ARG A 323 28.59 -14.95 -0.45
CA ARG A 323 30.00 -14.97 -0.04
C ARG A 323 30.15 -14.79 1.48
N GLY A 324 29.39 -13.85 2.05
CA GLY A 324 29.40 -13.50 3.47
C GLY A 324 28.63 -14.47 4.40
N GLY A 325 27.80 -15.36 3.84
CA GLY A 325 27.01 -16.32 4.62
C GLY A 325 25.69 -15.76 5.17
N HIS A 326 25.16 -14.70 4.56
CA HIS A 326 24.01 -13.94 5.08
C HIS A 326 22.66 -14.52 4.63
N GLU A 327 22.22 -15.61 5.28
CA GLU A 327 20.99 -16.35 4.91
C GLU A 327 19.74 -15.45 4.88
N ARG A 328 19.58 -14.59 5.90
CA ARG A 328 18.42 -13.68 6.00
C ARG A 328 18.34 -12.74 4.80
N LEU A 329 19.46 -12.12 4.42
CA LEU A 329 19.51 -11.20 3.28
C LEU A 329 19.17 -11.92 1.97
N ILE A 330 19.70 -13.13 1.77
CA ILE A 330 19.39 -13.95 0.59
C ILE A 330 17.90 -14.32 0.58
N SER A 331 17.32 -14.70 1.73
CA SER A 331 15.90 -15.02 1.82
C SER A 331 15.01 -13.85 1.43
N GLN A 332 15.39 -12.62 1.79
CA GLN A 332 14.63 -11.41 1.50
C GLN A 332 14.75 -11.00 0.02
N LEU A 333 15.96 -11.08 -0.54
CA LEU A 333 16.19 -10.78 -1.96
C LEU A 333 15.51 -11.81 -2.87
N LEU A 334 15.52 -13.09 -2.51
CA LEU A 334 14.83 -14.14 -3.26
C LEU A 334 13.30 -14.08 -3.11
N ALA A 335 12.78 -13.49 -2.04
CA ALA A 335 11.33 -13.33 -1.87
C ALA A 335 10.74 -12.31 -2.86
N ARG A 336 11.54 -11.35 -3.34
CA ARG A 336 11.12 -10.36 -4.34
C ARG A 336 10.83 -11.01 -5.69
N ARG A 337 9.67 -10.73 -6.29
CA ARG A 337 9.29 -11.29 -7.61
C ARG A 337 10.23 -10.86 -8.72
N ASP A 338 10.64 -9.58 -8.71
CA ASP A 338 11.53 -8.95 -9.69
C ASP A 338 12.95 -9.57 -9.73
N ILE A 339 13.41 -10.15 -8.62
CA ILE A 339 14.74 -10.75 -8.45
C ILE A 339 14.70 -12.28 -8.36
N SER A 340 13.51 -12.88 -8.27
CA SER A 340 13.34 -14.32 -8.06
C SER A 340 14.07 -15.23 -9.08
N THR A 341 14.34 -14.70 -10.28
CA THR A 341 15.04 -15.36 -11.40
C THR A 341 16.52 -14.94 -11.55
N LEU A 342 16.98 -13.93 -10.79
CA LEU A 342 18.26 -13.25 -10.97
C LEU A 342 19.30 -13.71 -9.95
N ILE A 343 19.89 -14.87 -10.22
CA ILE A 343 20.75 -15.56 -9.25
C ILE A 343 22.19 -15.75 -9.76
N THR A 344 22.53 -15.13 -10.89
CA THR A 344 23.86 -15.14 -11.51
C THR A 344 24.39 -13.71 -11.67
N ASP A 345 25.69 -13.53 -11.54
CA ASP A 345 26.37 -12.28 -11.88
C ASP A 345 26.58 -12.12 -13.40
N SER A 346 27.34 -11.09 -13.78
CA SER A 346 27.69 -10.77 -15.18
C SER A 346 28.52 -11.86 -15.87
N GLU A 347 29.22 -12.70 -15.11
CA GLU A 347 30.01 -13.83 -15.61
C GLU A 347 29.18 -15.12 -15.67
N GLY A 348 27.87 -15.03 -15.44
CA GLY A 348 26.97 -16.19 -15.37
C GLY A 348 27.20 -17.04 -14.13
N ARG A 349 28.00 -16.57 -13.17
CA ARG A 349 28.35 -17.33 -11.98
C ARG A 349 27.24 -17.17 -10.95
N ALA A 350 26.67 -18.31 -10.55
CA ALA A 350 25.56 -18.34 -9.62
C ALA A 350 25.98 -17.98 -8.19
N ALA A 351 25.05 -17.46 -7.38
CA ALA A 351 25.24 -17.25 -5.94
C ALA A 351 25.71 -18.53 -5.21
N LEU A 352 25.30 -19.70 -5.70
CA LEU A 352 25.75 -21.01 -5.21
C LEU A 352 27.26 -21.21 -5.37
N SER A 353 27.86 -20.73 -6.46
CA SER A 353 29.31 -20.83 -6.71
C SER A 353 30.10 -19.92 -5.77
N HIS A 354 29.61 -18.70 -5.51
CA HIS A 354 30.20 -17.78 -4.53
C HIS A 354 30.14 -18.33 -3.09
N ALA A 355 29.02 -18.95 -2.71
CA ALA A 355 28.90 -19.65 -1.44
C ALA A 355 29.86 -20.84 -1.32
N ALA A 356 30.04 -21.61 -2.41
CA ALA A 356 30.95 -22.75 -2.46
C ALA A 356 32.42 -22.34 -2.37
N GLU A 357 32.83 -21.23 -3.00
CA GLU A 357 34.18 -20.66 -2.89
C GLU A 357 34.55 -20.32 -1.45
N CYS A 358 33.60 -19.77 -0.68
CA CYS A 358 33.81 -19.35 0.70
C CYS A 358 33.46 -20.40 1.76
N GLY A 359 33.04 -21.61 1.35
CA GLY A 359 32.72 -22.68 2.28
C GLY A 359 31.41 -22.49 3.06
N GLN A 360 30.47 -21.71 2.52
CA GLN A 360 29.22 -21.33 3.19
C GLN A 360 28.17 -22.43 3.10
N GLU A 361 28.33 -23.48 3.92
CA GLU A 361 27.46 -24.67 3.90
C GLU A 361 25.98 -24.35 4.10
N ALA A 362 25.64 -23.48 5.07
CA ALA A 362 24.26 -23.12 5.37
C ALA A 362 23.55 -22.49 4.16
N ILE A 363 24.25 -21.62 3.44
CA ILE A 363 23.73 -20.99 2.22
C ILE A 363 23.52 -21.99 1.10
N ILE A 364 24.45 -22.92 0.90
CA ILE A 364 24.30 -23.99 -0.10
C ILE A 364 23.08 -24.86 0.23
N ARG A 365 22.88 -25.22 1.50
CA ARG A 365 21.68 -25.97 1.94
C ARG A 365 20.41 -25.18 1.68
N PHE A 366 20.38 -23.90 2.03
CA PHE A 366 19.22 -23.02 1.85
C PHE A 366 18.85 -22.87 0.36
N ILE A 367 19.82 -22.50 -0.47
CA ILE A 367 19.62 -22.32 -1.91
C ILE A 367 19.17 -23.62 -2.58
N LEU A 368 19.81 -24.77 -2.28
CA LEU A 368 19.41 -26.05 -2.87
C LEU A 368 18.03 -26.54 -2.38
N SER A 369 17.66 -26.22 -1.14
CA SER A 369 16.32 -26.56 -0.62
C SER A 369 15.21 -25.75 -1.29
N SER A 370 15.53 -24.54 -1.78
CA SER A 370 14.57 -23.71 -2.52
C SER A 370 14.26 -24.23 -3.94
N ALA A 371 15.05 -25.20 -4.45
CA ALA A 371 14.95 -25.78 -5.79
C ALA A 371 15.02 -24.78 -6.95
N ARG A 372 15.48 -23.54 -6.70
CA ARG A 372 15.54 -22.47 -7.71
C ARG A 372 16.78 -22.54 -8.62
N ILE A 373 17.86 -23.15 -8.13
CA ILE A 373 19.13 -23.24 -8.85
C ILE A 373 19.52 -24.70 -9.00
N HIS A 374 19.90 -25.07 -10.22
CA HIS A 374 20.49 -26.38 -10.45
C HIS A 374 21.92 -26.44 -9.88
N PRO A 375 22.30 -27.47 -9.10
CA PRO A 375 23.65 -27.58 -8.52
C PRO A 375 24.78 -27.58 -9.58
N ASN A 376 24.44 -27.93 -10.82
CA ASN A 376 25.38 -28.00 -11.96
C ASN A 376 25.31 -26.77 -12.87
N THR A 377 24.75 -25.63 -12.43
CA THR A 377 24.82 -24.38 -13.20
C THR A 377 26.29 -24.01 -13.44
N ARG A 378 26.62 -23.71 -14.70
CA ARG A 378 27.97 -23.36 -15.16
C ARG A 378 28.07 -21.87 -15.43
N ASP A 379 29.20 -21.28 -15.06
CA ASP A 379 29.58 -19.92 -15.46
C ASP A 379 30.13 -19.88 -16.90
N ILE A 380 30.54 -18.70 -17.38
CA ILE A 380 31.13 -18.51 -18.71
C ILE A 380 32.41 -19.33 -18.94
N HIS A 381 33.09 -19.74 -17.87
CA HIS A 381 34.28 -20.59 -17.92
C HIS A 381 33.94 -22.09 -17.87
N GLY A 382 32.65 -22.44 -17.78
CA GLY A 382 32.19 -23.81 -17.65
C GLY A 382 32.34 -24.38 -16.24
N LEU A 383 32.70 -23.56 -15.25
CA LEU A 383 32.96 -23.99 -13.88
C LEU A 383 31.66 -24.06 -13.09
N THR A 384 31.56 -25.07 -12.22
CA THR A 384 30.39 -25.30 -11.35
C THR A 384 30.72 -24.95 -9.91
N ALA A 385 29.67 -24.78 -9.08
CA ALA A 385 29.85 -24.61 -7.63
C ALA A 385 30.70 -25.74 -7.00
N LEU A 386 30.60 -26.97 -7.52
CA LEU A 386 31.41 -28.09 -7.06
C LEU A 386 32.91 -27.87 -7.33
N TRP A 387 33.26 -27.33 -8.50
CA TRP A 387 34.64 -27.01 -8.84
C TRP A 387 35.23 -26.03 -7.81
N TYR A 388 34.51 -24.97 -7.48
CA TYR A 388 34.94 -23.98 -6.49
C TYR A 388 35.07 -24.59 -5.08
N ALA A 389 34.13 -25.41 -4.65
CA ALA A 389 34.22 -26.11 -3.36
C ALA A 389 35.47 -27.00 -3.27
N VAL A 390 35.78 -27.75 -4.33
CA VAL A 390 36.94 -28.67 -4.35
C VAL A 390 38.25 -27.89 -4.45
N TYR A 391 38.33 -26.90 -5.34
CA TYR A 391 39.53 -26.08 -5.55
C TYR A 391 39.97 -25.35 -4.27
N HIS A 392 39.01 -24.85 -3.49
CA HIS A 392 39.28 -24.17 -2.21
C HIS A 392 39.31 -25.11 -0.99
N GLY A 393 39.16 -26.43 -1.18
CA GLY A 393 39.30 -27.42 -0.10
C GLY A 393 38.08 -27.56 0.83
N HIS A 394 36.90 -27.04 0.44
CA HIS A 394 35.66 -27.09 1.22
C HIS A 394 34.96 -28.45 1.09
N THR A 395 35.52 -29.46 1.76
CA THR A 395 35.08 -30.87 1.65
C THR A 395 33.61 -31.11 2.00
N TYR A 396 33.04 -30.40 2.98
CA TYR A 396 31.63 -30.52 3.35
C TYR A 396 30.70 -29.94 2.28
N CYS A 397 31.04 -28.77 1.74
CA CYS A 397 30.33 -28.15 0.61
C CYS A 397 30.37 -29.05 -0.63
N ALA A 398 31.53 -29.62 -0.95
CA ALA A 398 31.69 -30.55 -2.07
C ALA A 398 30.82 -31.80 -1.90
N LYS A 399 30.80 -32.40 -0.70
CA LYS A 399 29.92 -33.55 -0.38
C LYS A 399 28.44 -33.20 -0.55
N LEU A 400 28.02 -32.04 -0.04
CA LEU A 400 26.63 -31.58 -0.13
C LEU A 400 26.20 -31.36 -1.59
N LEU A 401 27.06 -30.70 -2.39
CA LEU A 401 26.83 -30.45 -3.81
C LEU A 401 26.78 -31.75 -4.62
N LEU A 402 27.65 -32.72 -4.33
CA LEU A 402 27.61 -34.05 -4.94
C LEU A 402 26.33 -34.80 -4.60
N GLN A 403 25.95 -34.82 -3.31
CA GLN A 403 24.75 -35.53 -2.85
C GLN A 403 23.48 -34.98 -3.50
N LYS A 404 23.39 -33.66 -3.72
CA LYS A 404 22.23 -33.02 -4.34
C LYS A 404 22.29 -33.03 -5.88
N GLY A 405 23.48 -32.96 -6.48
CA GLY A 405 23.68 -33.05 -7.93
C GLY A 405 23.37 -34.42 -8.51
N LEU A 406 23.63 -35.50 -7.77
CA LEU A 406 23.30 -36.88 -8.16
C LEU A 406 21.79 -37.15 -8.15
N VAL A 407 21.01 -36.45 -7.32
CA VAL A 407 19.55 -36.62 -7.22
C VAL A 407 18.82 -36.01 -8.42
N SER A 408 19.38 -34.96 -9.05
CA SER A 408 18.82 -34.33 -10.25
C SER A 408 19.27 -34.98 -11.57
N GLY A 409 20.34 -35.77 -11.55
CA GLY A 409 20.97 -36.35 -12.74
C GLY A 409 20.32 -37.62 -13.31
N ASN A 410 19.16 -38.06 -12.82
CA ASN A 410 18.54 -39.30 -13.28
C ASN A 410 17.65 -39.17 -14.53
N VAL A 411 17.81 -38.08 -15.29
CA VAL A 411 17.21 -37.95 -16.64
C VAL A 411 18.27 -37.47 -17.63
N GLY A 412 18.99 -38.45 -18.22
CA GLY A 412 19.60 -38.31 -19.54
C GLY A 412 21.05 -37.81 -19.61
N GLY A 413 21.97 -38.75 -19.83
CA GLY A 413 22.97 -38.61 -20.90
C GLY A 413 24.35 -38.06 -20.55
N SER A 414 25.32 -38.98 -20.53
CA SER A 414 26.75 -38.82 -20.88
C SER A 414 27.61 -37.91 -20.01
N GLY A 415 28.66 -38.50 -19.45
CA GLY A 415 29.57 -37.85 -18.52
C GLY A 415 30.59 -36.94 -19.18
N ASN A 416 31.19 -36.11 -18.32
CA ASN A 416 32.63 -35.90 -18.32
C ASN A 416 33.04 -35.50 -16.91
N THR A 417 34.03 -36.23 -16.41
CA THR A 417 34.71 -36.12 -15.11
C THR A 417 35.49 -34.84 -14.95
#